data_AF-A0A4Q7MLC0-F1
#
_entry.id   AF-A0A4Q7MLC0-F1
#
_cell.length_a   1.000
_cell.length_b   1.000
_cell.length_c   1.000
_cell.angle_alpha   90.00
_cell.angle_beta   90.00
_cell.angle_gamma   90.00
#
_symmetry.space_group_name_H-M   'P 1'
#
loop_
_entity.id
_entity.type
_entity.pdbx_description
1 polymer ?
#
loop_
_entity_poly.entity_id
_entity_poly.type
_entity_poly.pdbx_seq_one_letter_code
_entity_poly.pdbx_strand_id
1 'polypeptide(L)'
;MTDMLVFGFHYKQRFYKAIANIWKKSTNGLYRITVMNGDLEKLLFGNNILSLKDGRFLMEESIGDLEVRQLQQALVLGLNDHQRIFGM
;
A
#
# COMPACT_ATOMS: atom_id res chain seq x y z
N MET A 1 -5.44 -14.06 -14.31
CA MET A 1 -5.76 -13.95 -12.87
C MET A 1 -5.21 -12.63 -12.37
N THR A 2 -6.09 -11.76 -11.90
CA THR A 2 -5.71 -10.51 -11.22
C THR A 2 -5.37 -10.89 -9.80
N ASP A 3 -4.08 -10.92 -9.46
CA ASP A 3 -3.68 -11.22 -8.10
C ASP A 3 -4.03 -10.03 -7.21
N MET A 4 -4.80 -10.32 -6.17
CA MET A 4 -5.33 -9.36 -5.20
C MET A 4 -4.93 -9.85 -3.82
N LEU A 5 -4.38 -8.96 -3.02
CA LEU A 5 -3.88 -9.27 -1.68
C LEU A 5 -4.58 -8.38 -0.66
N VAL A 6 -5.16 -8.99 0.37
CA VAL A 6 -5.79 -8.28 1.48
C VAL A 6 -4.81 -8.25 2.64
N PHE A 7 -4.52 -7.06 3.15
CA PHE A 7 -3.58 -6.88 4.25
C PHE A 7 -4.11 -5.91 5.31
N GLY A 8 -3.56 -6.06 6.52
CA GLY A 8 -3.80 -5.17 7.64
C GLY A 8 -2.67 -4.17 7.79
N PHE A 9 -2.99 -2.97 8.29
CA PHE A 9 -1.98 -1.96 8.61
C PHE A 9 -2.42 -1.08 9.79
N HIS A 10 -1.44 -0.52 10.49
CA HIS A 10 -1.68 0.39 11.62
C HIS A 10 -1.45 1.83 11.19
N TYR A 11 -2.41 2.70 11.48
CA TYR A 11 -2.31 4.14 11.23
C TYR A 11 -2.95 4.92 12.38
N LYS A 12 -2.25 5.92 12.93
CA LYS A 12 -2.72 6.75 14.06
C LYS A 12 -3.37 5.91 15.19
N GLN A 13 -2.66 4.86 15.66
CA GLN A 13 -3.07 3.93 16.72
C GLN A 13 -4.32 3.07 16.43
N ARG A 14 -4.84 3.08 15.21
CA ARG A 14 -5.96 2.25 14.77
C ARG A 14 -5.50 1.22 13.74
N PHE A 15 -6.18 0.09 13.72
CA PHE A 15 -5.96 -0.96 12.73
C PHE A 15 -6.98 -0.84 11.59
N TYR A 16 -6.49 -0.91 10.35
CA TYR A 16 -7.28 -0.81 9.14
C TYR A 16 -6.97 -1.97 8.19
N LYS A 17 -7.84 -2.16 7.21
CA LYS A 17 -7.66 -3.14 6.13
C LYS A 17 -7.54 -2.43 4.80
N ALA A 18 -6.71 -2.98 3.93
CA ALA A 18 -6.55 -2.52 2.56
C ALA A 18 -6.38 -3.70 1.62
N ILE A 19 -6.56 -3.41 0.34
CA ILE A 19 -6.41 -4.33 -0.77
C ILE A 19 -5.28 -3.80 -1.65
N ALA A 20 -4.32 -4.65 -2.01
CA ALA A 20 -3.34 -4.39 -3.05
C ALA A 20 -3.68 -5.21 -4.29
N ASN A 21 -3.94 -4.53 -5.41
CA ASN A 21 -4.20 -5.14 -6.70
C ASN A 21 -3.00 -4.95 -7.62
N ILE A 22 -2.56 -6.01 -8.31
CA ILE A 22 -1.52 -5.87 -9.33
C ILE A 22 -2.08 -5.03 -10.49
N TRP A 23 -1.50 -3.85 -10.69
CA TRP A 23 -1.84 -2.96 -11.80
C TRP A 23 -0.97 -3.26 -13.03
N LYS A 24 0.29 -3.67 -12.84
CA LYS A 24 1.18 -4.10 -13.93
C LYS A 24 2.10 -5.23 -13.48
N LYS A 25 2.00 -6.40 -14.13
CA LYS A 25 2.91 -7.55 -13.90
C LYS A 25 4.26 -7.28 -14.60
N SER A 26 5.21 -6.75 -13.86
CA SER A 26 6.64 -6.74 -14.23
C SER A 26 7.47 -6.92 -12.96
N THR A 27 8.79 -7.12 -13.11
CA THR A 27 9.76 -7.21 -12.00
C THR A 27 9.75 -5.98 -11.09
N ASN A 28 9.22 -4.86 -11.59
CA ASN A 28 8.94 -3.62 -10.85
C ASN A 28 7.43 -3.35 -10.85
N GLY A 29 6.68 -4.30 -10.28
CA GLY A 29 5.23 -4.28 -10.33
C GLY A 29 4.66 -3.05 -9.66
N LEU A 30 3.64 -2.45 -10.29
CA LEU A 30 2.85 -1.39 -9.67
C LEU A 30 1.61 -2.00 -9.05
N TYR A 31 1.31 -1.59 -7.82
CA TYR A 31 0.19 -2.08 -7.05
C TYR A 31 -0.73 -0.91 -6.73
N ARG A 32 -1.99 -1.02 -7.12
CA ARG A 32 -3.02 -0.08 -6.70
C ARG A 32 -3.56 -0.52 -5.36
N ILE A 33 -3.58 0.41 -4.42
CA ILE A 33 -4.08 0.23 -3.07
C ILE A 33 -5.50 0.77 -2.97
N THR A 34 -6.36 0.04 -2.28
CA THR A 34 -7.69 0.48 -1.87
C THR A 34 -7.85 0.25 -0.38
N VAL A 35 -8.03 1.32 0.38
CA VAL A 35 -8.24 1.29 1.83
C VAL A 35 -9.72 1.10 2.12
N MET A 36 -10.04 0.16 3.01
CA MET A 36 -11.43 -0.17 3.38
C MET A 36 -12.03 0.83 4.39
N ASN A 37 -11.57 2.08 4.35
CA ASN A 37 -12.09 3.20 5.11
C ASN A 37 -12.22 4.40 4.15
N GLY A 38 -13.44 4.92 4.01
CA GLY A 38 -13.75 5.93 3.00
C GLY A 38 -12.99 7.25 3.18
N ASP A 39 -12.68 7.65 4.41
CA ASP A 39 -11.95 8.89 4.68
C ASP A 39 -10.46 8.75 4.34
N LEU A 40 -9.86 7.62 4.73
CA LEU A 40 -8.47 7.32 4.37
C LEU A 40 -8.28 7.07 2.87
N GLU A 41 -9.27 6.46 2.20
CA GLU A 41 -9.23 6.27 0.74
C GLU A 41 -9.29 7.61 0.00
N LYS A 42 -10.14 8.54 0.46
CA LYS A 42 -10.17 9.91 -0.08
C LYS A 42 -8.85 10.64 0.15
N LEU A 43 -8.24 10.46 1.32
CA LEU A 43 -6.93 11.05 1.63
C LEU A 43 -5.82 10.52 0.71
N LEU A 44 -5.87 9.24 0.32
CA LEU A 44 -4.92 8.63 -0.61
C LEU A 44 -5.22 8.92 -2.10
N PHE A 45 -6.25 9.69 -2.41
CA PHE A 45 -6.63 9.94 -3.80
C PHE A 45 -5.45 10.52 -4.59
N GLY A 46 -5.09 9.86 -5.70
CA GLY A 46 -3.93 10.21 -6.53
C GLY A 46 -2.58 9.67 -6.04
N ASN A 47 -2.50 9.14 -4.81
CA ASN A 47 -1.26 8.63 -4.17
C ASN A 47 -1.38 7.15 -3.74
N ASN A 48 -2.35 6.43 -4.32
CA ASN A 48 -2.69 5.06 -3.97
C ASN A 48 -1.95 4.00 -4.79
N ILE A 49 -0.85 4.36 -5.45
CA ILE A 49 -0.02 3.42 -6.20
C ILE A 49 1.29 3.22 -5.45
N LEU A 50 1.65 1.96 -5.21
CA LEU A 50 2.92 1.57 -4.62
C LEU A 50 3.74 0.79 -5.64
N SER A 51 5.06 0.98 -5.57
CA SER A 51 6.00 0.25 -6.41
C SER A 51 6.63 -0.88 -5.62
N LEU A 52 6.67 -2.08 -6.20
CA LEU A 52 7.49 -3.18 -5.70
C LEU A 52 8.84 -3.12 -6.40
N LYS A 53 9.93 -3.00 -5.65
CA LYS A 53 11.31 -3.00 -6.17
C LYS A 53 12.17 -3.88 -5.30
N ASP A 54 12.93 -4.79 -5.93
CA ASP A 54 13.81 -5.74 -5.24
C ASP A 54 13.11 -6.51 -4.10
N GLY A 55 11.85 -6.90 -4.34
CA GLY A 55 11.03 -7.65 -3.37
C GLY A 55 10.48 -6.84 -2.20
N ARG A 56 10.59 -5.50 -2.22
CA ARG A 56 10.06 -4.62 -1.18
C ARG A 56 9.14 -3.54 -1.76
N PHE A 57 8.05 -3.27 -1.07
CA PHE A 57 7.19 -2.14 -1.40
C PHE A 57 7.85 -0.83 -0.96
N LEU A 58 7.80 0.16 -1.84
CA LEU A 58 8.36 1.49 -1.64
C LEU A 58 7.26 2.56 -1.66
N MET A 59 7.50 3.63 -0.90
CA MET A 59 6.69 4.84 -0.94
C MET A 59 6.98 5.63 -2.22
N GLU A 60 6.04 6.47 -2.61
CA GLU A 60 6.24 7.48 -3.64
C GLU A 60 7.06 8.66 -3.08
N GLU A 61 8.08 9.09 -3.82
CA GLU A 61 9.01 10.13 -3.36
C GLU A 61 8.43 11.54 -3.49
N SER A 62 7.41 11.75 -4.33
CA SER A 62 6.84 13.05 -4.69
C SER A 62 5.69 13.54 -3.81
N ILE A 63 5.39 12.88 -2.70
CA ILE A 63 4.26 13.27 -1.84
C ILE A 63 4.63 14.48 -0.98
N GLY A 64 4.08 15.65 -1.34
CA GLY A 64 4.25 16.89 -0.59
C GLY A 64 3.40 16.98 0.68
N ASP A 65 2.29 16.25 0.76
CA ASP A 65 1.42 16.25 1.94
C ASP A 65 1.91 15.27 3.01
N LEU A 66 2.18 15.78 4.22
CA LEU A 66 2.71 14.99 5.32
C LEU A 66 1.75 13.89 5.78
N GLU A 67 0.44 14.16 5.80
CA GLU A 67 -0.56 13.22 6.28
C GLU A 67 -0.72 12.06 5.30
N VAL A 68 -0.74 12.37 3.99
CA VAL A 68 -0.75 11.36 2.92
C VAL A 68 0.53 10.53 2.96
N ARG A 69 1.70 11.16 3.17
CA ARG A 69 2.98 10.45 3.27
C ARG A 69 3.01 9.48 4.45
N GLN A 70 2.51 9.89 5.61
CA GLN A 70 2.41 9.03 6.79
C GLN A 70 1.46 7.85 6.56
N LEU A 71 0.33 8.09 5.88
CA LEU A 71 -0.61 7.03 5.53
C LEU A 71 0.02 6.05 4.54
N GLN A 72 0.71 6.54 3.52
CA GLN A 72 1.40 5.70 2.55
C GLN A 72 2.52 4.88 3.22
N GLN A 73 3.26 5.47 4.15
CA GLN A 73 4.25 4.75 4.96
C GLN A 73 3.62 3.59 5.73
N ALA A 74 2.48 3.82 6.37
CA ALA A 74 1.76 2.79 7.10
C ALA A 74 1.32 1.63 6.19
N LEU A 75 0.86 1.92 4.97
CA LEU A 75 0.50 0.91 3.97
C LEU A 75 1.71 0.08 3.54
N VAL A 76 2.83 0.73 3.25
CA VAL A 76 4.09 0.07 2.87
C VAL A 76 4.59 -0.86 3.98
N LEU A 77 4.54 -0.42 5.24
CA LEU A 77 4.89 -1.26 6.39
C LEU A 77 3.97 -2.48 6.48
N GLY A 78 2.66 -2.28 6.42
CA GLY A 78 1.69 -3.39 6.48
C GLY A 78 1.84 -4.40 5.34
N LEU A 79 2.16 -3.93 4.12
CA LEU A 79 2.40 -4.80 2.97
C LEU A 79 3.69 -5.61 3.10
N ASN A 80 4.79 -4.97 3.49
CA ASN A 80 6.06 -5.67 3.69
C ASN A 80 5.97 -6.69 4.83
N ASP A 81 5.24 -6.37 5.91
CA ASP A 81 4.97 -7.32 7.00
C ASP A 81 4.12 -8.50 6.50
N HIS A 82 3.08 -8.23 5.72
CA HIS A 82 2.27 -9.29 5.12
C HIS A 82 3.10 -10.21 4.20
N GLN A 83 3.94 -9.65 3.33
CA GLN A 83 4.85 -10.44 2.49
C GLN A 83 5.78 -11.34 3.33
N ARG A 84 6.35 -10.80 4.41
CA ARG A 84 7.22 -11.56 5.30
C ARG A 84 6.50 -12.72 5.99
N ILE A 85 5.25 -12.53 6.40
CA ILE A 85 4.46 -13.56 7.09
C ILE A 85 4.03 -14.66 6.12
N PHE A 86 3.62 -14.30 4.91
CA PHE A 86 3.01 -15.23 3.96
C PHE A 86 4.00 -15.77 2.89
N GLY A 87 5.26 -15.36 2.92
CA GLY A 87 6.35 -15.99 2.16
C GLY A 87 6.13 -15.99 0.65
N MET A 88 5.65 -14.88 0.09
CA MET A 88 5.58 -14.65 -1.36
C MET A 88 6.89 -14.10 -1.91
#